data_AF-A0A4Y7KXR6-F1
#
_entry.id   AF-A0A4Y7KXR6-F1
#
_cell.length_a   1.000
_cell.length_b   1.000
_cell.length_c   1.000
_cell.angle_alpha   90.00
_cell.angle_beta   90.00
_cell.angle_gamma   90.00
#
_symmetry.space_group_name_H-M   'P 1'
#
loop_
_entity.id
_entity.type
_entity.pdbx_description
1 polymer ?
#
loop_
_entity_poly.entity_id
_entity_poly.type
_entity_poly.pdbx_seq_one_letter_code
_entity_poly.pdbx_strand_id
1 'polypeptide(L)'
;KKFKIATRQSIVDISKGAINALKYLIHVLLIQNEMTKFHFLVLIGMANFLWMFLCYVFLLKSDTVEGFDVRKHLSTVTSYAVGKELANDGFVSSSIPNGCTPIHLNLVARHGTRSPTKKRIRELDRLASHLEDLVNDAKDAAEKGKLALERVPAWIQGWQSPWKGRKKGGELISKGEDELYNLGIRIRERFGDLFSEEYHPDVFTIKATQVPRASASAVAFGMGLFAERGNLGPGKHRAFSVTSESHASDLLLRFFDTCETYKQYRKNQEPTVLKLKQPILDQISSALVSRYQLNFTTQDAASLWFLCKQEASLLEVTDQACGLFTPSEVSLLEWTDDLEVFMLKGYGKSVNYRMGLPLLRDVVDSMEQAIKAKEEHHVAGTFEKARLRFAHAETVVPFSCLLGIFLEGAELARLKHEQALELPPKPPQKRNWRGSVVAPFAGNNMLVLYNCPTKQTSKYYVQVMHNEVPVPLPGCDGSDFCSFEVFKEKIVNPHLQHNYNSVCSAKLEEPETLSFSSKLSKLFSSLFSLKKYEAVLHKTKLEL
;
A
#
# COMPACT_ATOMS: atom_id res chain seq x y z
N LYS A 1 101.15 49.78 14.48
CA LYS A 1 100.18 50.07 15.57
C LYS A 1 98.78 50.52 15.11
N LYS A 2 98.56 51.04 13.88
CA LYS A 2 97.21 51.40 13.38
C LYS A 2 96.36 50.26 12.79
N PHE A 3 96.96 49.11 12.43
CA PHE A 3 96.23 47.98 11.81
C PHE A 3 95.60 46.98 12.80
N LYS A 4 95.98 46.99 14.09
CA LYS A 4 95.51 46.03 15.12
C LYS A 4 94.27 46.51 15.89
N ILE A 5 93.90 47.78 15.77
CA ILE A 5 92.78 48.39 16.51
C ILE A 5 91.51 48.38 15.65
N ALA A 6 91.63 48.60 14.33
CA ALA A 6 90.50 48.54 13.40
C ALA A 6 89.87 47.14 13.31
N THR A 7 90.68 46.08 13.41
CA THR A 7 90.20 44.69 13.35
C THR A 7 89.44 44.25 14.61
N ARG A 8 89.79 44.77 15.80
CA ARG A 8 89.07 44.43 17.05
C ARG A 8 87.70 45.11 17.15
N GLN A 9 87.58 46.36 16.72
CA GLN A 9 86.31 47.07 16.76
C GLN A 9 85.30 46.48 15.76
N SER A 10 85.74 46.18 14.52
CA SER A 10 84.89 45.53 13.51
C SER A 10 84.37 44.15 13.95
N ILE A 11 85.18 43.34 14.64
CA ILE A 11 84.74 42.02 15.11
C ILE A 11 83.70 42.15 16.24
N VAL A 12 83.84 43.14 17.14
CA VAL A 12 82.87 43.40 18.22
C VAL A 12 81.54 43.93 17.67
N ASP A 13 81.57 44.78 16.64
CA ASP A 13 80.34 45.33 16.05
C ASP A 13 79.61 44.29 15.18
N ILE A 14 80.33 43.43 14.44
CA ILE A 14 79.75 42.30 13.70
C ILE A 14 79.12 41.28 14.67
N SER A 15 79.78 40.98 15.79
CA SER A 15 79.24 40.03 16.78
C SER A 15 78.03 40.60 17.53
N LYS A 16 77.98 41.90 17.83
CA LYS A 16 76.76 42.55 18.36
C LYS A 16 75.61 42.55 17.35
N GLY A 17 75.89 42.81 16.07
CA GLY A 17 74.91 42.75 15.00
C GLY A 17 74.33 41.35 14.82
N ALA A 18 75.18 40.32 14.84
CA ALA A 18 74.76 38.92 14.74
C ALA A 18 73.92 38.47 15.95
N ILE A 19 74.29 38.88 17.17
CA ILE A 19 73.51 38.57 18.38
C ILE A 19 72.14 39.24 18.35
N ASN A 20 72.05 40.49 17.89
CA ASN A 20 70.76 41.19 17.78
C ASN A 20 69.88 40.58 16.67
N ALA A 21 70.47 40.18 15.54
CA ALA A 21 69.75 39.46 14.49
C ALA A 21 69.24 38.09 14.98
N LEU A 22 70.05 37.35 15.74
CA LEU A 22 69.64 36.07 16.32
C LEU A 22 68.53 36.24 17.37
N LYS A 23 68.61 37.27 18.22
CA LYS A 23 67.54 37.61 19.16
C LYS A 23 66.25 37.96 18.42
N TYR A 24 66.33 38.73 17.35
CA TYR A 24 65.15 39.08 16.53
C TYR A 24 64.56 37.85 15.87
N LEU A 25 65.40 36.95 15.32
CA LEU A 25 64.96 35.71 14.71
C LEU A 25 64.29 34.78 15.73
N ILE A 26 64.86 34.65 16.93
CA ILE A 26 64.26 33.89 18.03
C ILE A 26 62.92 34.52 18.44
N HIS A 27 62.83 35.85 18.52
CA HIS A 27 61.59 36.54 18.87
C HIS A 27 60.50 36.34 17.80
N VAL A 28 60.88 36.38 16.51
CA VAL A 28 59.96 36.10 15.38
C VAL A 28 59.52 34.64 15.38
N LEU A 29 60.43 33.69 15.63
CA LEU A 29 60.12 32.26 15.74
C LEU A 29 59.23 31.94 16.95
N LEU A 30 59.43 32.62 18.08
CA LEU A 30 58.56 32.50 19.26
C LEU A 30 57.15 33.04 18.97
N ILE A 31 57.04 34.19 18.30
CA ILE A 31 55.74 34.77 17.89
C ILE A 31 55.04 33.85 16.88
N GLN A 32 55.76 33.29 15.91
CA GLN A 32 55.21 32.32 14.96
C GLN A 32 54.71 31.05 15.67
N ASN A 33 55.44 30.55 16.68
CA ASN A 33 55.02 29.38 17.44
C ASN A 33 53.77 29.65 18.28
N GLU A 34 53.68 30.82 18.93
CA GLU A 34 52.50 31.23 19.70
C GLU A 34 51.29 31.51 18.79
N MET A 35 51.48 32.11 17.62
CA MET A 35 50.43 32.27 16.60
C MET A 35 49.94 30.92 16.07
N THR A 36 50.85 29.95 15.88
CA THR A 36 50.50 28.60 15.44
C THR A 36 49.71 27.86 16.51
N LYS A 37 50.10 27.99 17.80
CA LYS A 37 49.33 27.48 18.94
C LYS A 37 47.95 28.13 19.03
N PHE A 38 47.85 29.44 18.83
CA PHE A 38 46.58 30.15 18.83
C PHE A 38 45.66 29.67 17.70
N HIS A 39 46.18 29.52 16.49
CA HIS A 39 45.42 28.95 15.37
C HIS A 39 45.00 27.50 15.64
N PHE A 40 45.86 26.69 16.27
CA PHE A 40 45.54 25.32 16.65
C PHE A 40 44.45 25.26 17.74
N LEU A 41 44.49 26.15 18.73
CA LEU A 41 43.45 26.31 19.75
C LEU A 41 42.12 26.78 19.16
N VAL A 42 42.14 27.70 18.20
CA VAL A 42 40.94 28.15 17.47
C VAL A 42 40.36 27.01 16.62
N LEU A 43 41.21 26.23 15.93
CA LEU A 43 40.77 25.06 15.17
C LEU A 43 40.17 23.96 16.07
N ILE A 44 40.78 23.69 17.23
CA ILE A 44 40.21 22.78 18.24
C ILE A 44 38.89 23.32 18.78
N GLY A 45 38.81 24.63 19.06
CA GLY A 45 37.58 25.29 19.49
C GLY A 45 36.46 25.18 18.45
N MET A 46 36.77 25.42 17.17
CA MET A 46 35.83 25.26 16.06
C MET A 46 35.44 23.79 15.85
N ALA A 47 36.37 22.85 15.94
CA ALA A 47 36.09 21.42 15.82
C ALA A 47 35.21 20.92 16.98
N ASN A 48 35.46 21.38 18.20
CA ASN A 48 34.62 21.08 19.36
C ASN A 48 33.24 21.74 19.26
N PHE A 49 33.15 22.97 18.73
CA PHE A 49 31.86 23.62 18.49
C PHE A 49 31.07 22.92 17.38
N LEU A 50 31.74 22.50 16.30
CA LEU A 50 31.14 21.72 15.22
C LEU A 50 30.71 20.34 15.71
N TRP A 51 31.51 19.68 16.55
CA TRP A 51 31.17 18.40 17.16
C TRP A 51 30.03 18.55 18.17
N MET A 52 30.00 19.58 19.00
CA MET A 52 28.86 19.88 19.87
C MET A 52 27.61 20.25 19.08
N PHE A 53 27.74 20.99 17.97
CA PHE A 53 26.63 21.31 17.07
C PHE A 53 26.12 20.05 16.36
N LEU A 54 27.01 19.17 15.90
CA LEU A 54 26.65 17.87 15.34
C LEU A 54 26.01 16.98 16.40
N CYS A 55 26.55 16.89 17.62
CA CYS A 55 25.93 16.20 18.74
C CYS A 55 24.58 16.82 19.11
N TYR A 56 24.42 18.13 19.07
CA TYR A 56 23.14 18.82 19.29
C TYR A 56 22.15 18.53 18.17
N VAL A 57 22.57 18.50 16.90
CA VAL A 57 21.74 18.06 15.76
C VAL A 57 21.41 16.56 15.86
N PHE A 58 22.33 15.73 16.37
CA PHE A 58 22.11 14.31 16.64
C PHE A 58 21.20 14.08 17.86
N LEU A 59 21.25 14.97 18.87
CA LEU A 59 20.35 14.97 20.03
C LEU A 59 18.98 15.58 19.71
N LEU A 60 18.88 16.51 18.74
CA LEU A 60 17.62 16.92 18.11
C LEU A 60 17.08 15.83 17.17
N LYS A 61 17.96 14.94 16.68
CA LYS A 61 17.63 13.65 16.05
C LYS A 61 17.56 12.50 17.07
N SER A 62 17.47 12.78 18.37
CA SER A 62 16.95 11.81 19.33
C SER A 62 15.50 11.58 18.93
N ASP A 63 15.22 10.41 18.36
CA ASP A 63 13.89 9.88 18.03
C ASP A 63 12.78 10.89 18.29
N THR A 64 12.46 11.72 17.30
CA THR A 64 11.09 12.18 17.20
C THR A 64 10.29 10.90 17.23
N VAL A 65 9.62 10.61 18.35
CA VAL A 65 8.54 9.63 18.38
C VAL A 65 7.66 10.05 17.22
N GLU A 66 7.77 9.34 16.09
CA GLU A 66 7.04 9.70 14.89
C GLU A 66 5.58 9.71 15.33
N GLY A 67 4.97 10.91 15.34
CA GLY A 67 3.61 11.07 15.86
C GLY A 67 2.71 10.08 15.12
N PHE A 68 1.75 9.48 15.82
CA PHE A 68 0.82 8.55 15.21
C PHE A 68 0.12 9.20 14.00
N ASP A 69 0.41 8.72 12.80
CA ASP A 69 -0.23 9.20 11.57
C ASP A 69 -1.34 8.23 11.14
N VAL A 70 -2.59 8.64 11.36
CA VAL A 70 -3.78 7.87 10.99
C VAL A 70 -3.79 7.47 9.51
N ARG A 71 -3.15 8.24 8.61
CA ARG A 71 -3.09 7.94 7.18
C ARG A 71 -2.31 6.66 6.88
N LYS A 72 -1.42 6.22 7.78
CA LYS A 72 -0.71 4.93 7.71
C LYS A 72 -1.55 3.74 8.20
N HIS A 73 -2.81 3.97 8.61
CA HIS A 73 -3.68 2.98 9.27
C HIS A 73 -5.09 2.87 8.68
N LEU A 74 -5.27 3.10 7.37
CA LEU A 74 -6.60 3.18 6.74
C LEU A 74 -7.00 1.90 5.98
N SER A 75 -6.31 0.77 6.23
CA SER A 75 -6.50 -0.48 5.46
C SER A 75 -6.47 -0.20 3.94
N THR A 76 -7.34 -0.83 3.16
CA THR A 76 -7.42 -0.67 1.70
C THR A 76 -7.89 0.72 1.22
N VAL A 77 -8.14 1.68 2.11
CA VAL A 77 -8.44 3.08 1.76
C VAL A 77 -7.18 3.95 1.84
N THR A 78 -6.05 3.40 2.24
CA THR A 78 -4.74 4.08 2.26
C THR A 78 -4.38 4.58 0.86
N SER A 79 -3.88 5.82 0.76
CA SER A 79 -3.39 6.39 -0.50
C SER A 79 -2.19 5.61 -1.03
N TYR A 80 -1.93 5.68 -2.33
CA TYR A 80 -0.87 4.86 -2.92
C TYR A 80 0.52 5.22 -2.40
N ALA A 81 0.81 6.52 -2.26
CA ALA A 81 2.11 7.01 -1.79
C ALA A 81 2.44 6.47 -0.39
N VAL A 82 1.48 6.52 0.53
CA VAL A 82 1.63 5.98 1.89
C VAL A 82 1.76 4.46 1.86
N GLY A 83 0.92 3.76 1.09
CA GLY A 83 1.00 2.30 0.97
C GLY A 83 2.34 1.81 0.40
N LYS A 84 2.90 2.54 -0.57
CA LYS A 84 4.22 2.29 -1.15
C LYS A 84 5.35 2.50 -0.14
N GLU A 85 5.28 3.56 0.67
CA GLU A 85 6.23 3.79 1.77
C GLU A 85 6.19 2.63 2.77
N LEU A 86 4.99 2.21 3.18
CA LEU A 86 4.80 1.11 4.12
C LEU A 86 5.21 -0.26 3.57
N ALA A 87 5.13 -0.45 2.25
CA ALA A 87 5.59 -1.67 1.58
C ALA A 87 7.11 -1.78 1.52
N ASN A 88 7.84 -0.67 1.73
CA ASN A 88 9.29 -0.66 1.84
C ASN A 88 9.69 -1.04 3.27
N ASP A 89 9.71 -2.34 3.56
CA ASP A 89 10.00 -2.92 4.87
C ASP A 89 11.50 -2.99 5.20
N GLY A 90 12.35 -2.38 4.37
CA GLY A 90 13.81 -2.43 4.51
C GLY A 90 14.45 -3.66 3.87
N PHE A 91 13.69 -4.49 3.15
CA PHE A 91 14.26 -5.56 2.32
C PHE A 91 15.24 -5.00 1.29
N VAL A 92 16.45 -5.57 1.24
CA VAL A 92 17.48 -5.22 0.27
C VAL A 92 17.24 -6.04 -1.00
N SER A 93 16.66 -5.41 -2.01
CA SER A 93 16.38 -6.05 -3.30
C SER A 93 17.65 -6.59 -3.96
N SER A 94 17.54 -7.72 -4.67
CA SER A 94 18.65 -8.25 -5.44
C SER A 94 19.08 -7.28 -6.54
N SER A 95 20.39 -7.09 -6.70
CA SER A 95 20.93 -6.41 -7.87
C SER A 95 20.65 -7.26 -9.13
N ILE A 96 20.03 -6.66 -10.14
CA ILE A 96 19.87 -7.33 -11.43
C ILE A 96 21.27 -7.55 -12.03
N PRO A 97 21.67 -8.80 -12.34
CA PRO A 97 23.01 -9.09 -12.84
C PRO A 97 23.31 -8.38 -14.16
N ASN A 98 24.58 -8.00 -14.37
CA ASN A 98 25.04 -7.41 -15.62
C ASN A 98 24.74 -8.34 -16.81
N GLY A 99 24.14 -7.77 -17.85
CA GLY A 99 23.72 -8.50 -19.06
C GLY A 99 22.32 -9.10 -18.99
N CYS A 100 21.62 -9.01 -17.85
CA CYS A 100 20.19 -9.31 -17.79
C CYS A 100 19.37 -8.11 -18.32
N THR A 101 18.44 -8.36 -19.23
CA THR A 101 17.58 -7.32 -19.83
C THR A 101 16.11 -7.70 -19.72
N PRO A 102 15.21 -6.75 -19.36
CA PRO A 102 13.78 -7.03 -19.31
C PRO A 102 13.25 -7.27 -20.74
N ILE A 103 12.48 -8.34 -20.91
CA ILE A 103 11.89 -8.71 -22.21
C ILE A 103 10.35 -8.73 -22.18
N HIS A 104 9.73 -8.81 -21.00
CA HIS A 104 8.28 -8.72 -20.86
C HIS A 104 7.88 -8.22 -19.47
N LEU A 105 6.76 -7.48 -19.37
CA LEU A 105 6.20 -6.98 -18.12
C LEU A 105 4.70 -7.24 -18.01
N ASN A 106 4.29 -7.92 -16.95
CA ASN A 106 2.91 -8.00 -16.53
C ASN A 106 2.64 -7.01 -15.40
N LEU A 107 1.59 -6.19 -15.54
CA LEU A 107 1.08 -5.34 -14.47
C LEU A 107 -0.37 -5.74 -14.16
N VAL A 108 -0.66 -5.95 -12.88
CA VAL A 108 -2.02 -6.12 -12.35
C VAL A 108 -2.22 -5.07 -11.27
N ALA A 109 -2.92 -3.98 -11.61
CA ALA A 109 -3.09 -2.82 -10.75
C ALA A 109 -4.56 -2.64 -10.34
N ARG A 110 -4.78 -2.21 -9.10
CA ARG A 110 -6.07 -1.70 -8.64
C ARG A 110 -6.28 -0.30 -9.22
N HIS A 111 -7.53 0.10 -9.40
CA HIS A 111 -7.85 1.51 -9.66
C HIS A 111 -7.26 2.46 -8.59
N GLY A 112 -7.06 3.72 -8.98
CA GLY A 112 -6.57 4.77 -8.08
C GLY A 112 -7.60 5.23 -7.06
N THR A 113 -7.25 6.27 -6.30
CA THR A 113 -8.12 6.89 -5.33
C THR A 113 -9.43 7.35 -5.97
N ARG A 114 -10.55 7.00 -5.33
CA ARG A 114 -11.90 7.24 -5.84
C ARG A 114 -12.79 7.87 -4.77
N SER A 115 -13.86 8.51 -5.21
CA SER A 115 -14.93 8.96 -4.32
C SER A 115 -15.65 7.77 -3.65
N PRO A 116 -16.33 8.00 -2.50
CA PRO A 116 -17.25 7.02 -1.92
C PRO A 116 -18.30 6.56 -2.94
N THR A 117 -18.74 5.32 -2.85
CA THR A 117 -19.82 4.82 -3.72
C THR A 117 -21.13 5.53 -3.38
N LYS A 118 -22.08 5.57 -4.33
CA LYS A 118 -23.41 6.17 -4.11
C LYS A 118 -24.11 5.68 -2.84
N LYS A 119 -23.95 4.38 -2.51
CA LYS A 119 -24.47 3.81 -1.26
C LYS A 119 -23.82 4.45 -0.03
N ARG A 120 -22.48 4.56 -0.03
CA ARG A 120 -21.71 5.14 1.08
C ARG A 120 -21.90 6.64 1.23
N ILE A 121 -22.14 7.38 0.15
CA ILE A 121 -22.52 8.81 0.21
C ILE A 121 -23.82 8.97 1.01
N ARG A 122 -24.83 8.15 0.72
CA ARG A 122 -26.11 8.19 1.46
C ARG A 122 -25.97 7.81 2.93
N GLU A 123 -25.01 6.96 3.27
CA GLU A 123 -24.69 6.62 4.66
C GLU A 123 -24.10 7.83 5.40
N LEU A 124 -23.19 8.57 4.76
CA LEU A 124 -22.65 9.82 5.30
C LEU A 124 -23.70 10.94 5.40
N ASP A 125 -24.63 11.01 4.45
CA ASP A 125 -25.74 11.98 4.53
C ASP A 125 -26.66 11.69 5.72
N ARG A 126 -26.92 10.41 6.04
CA ARG A 126 -27.68 10.01 7.23
C ARG A 126 -26.90 10.24 8.51
N LEU A 127 -25.59 9.97 8.49
CA LEU A 127 -24.71 10.28 9.61
C LEU A 127 -24.76 11.78 9.92
N ALA A 128 -24.77 12.66 8.91
CA ALA A 128 -24.88 14.11 9.12
C ALA A 128 -26.15 14.49 9.87
N SER A 129 -27.31 13.98 9.44
CA SER A 129 -28.58 14.23 10.13
C SER A 129 -28.58 13.68 11.55
N HIS A 130 -28.03 12.49 11.77
CA HIS A 130 -27.99 11.89 13.10
C HIS A 130 -27.03 12.62 14.05
N LEU A 131 -25.90 13.11 13.56
CA LEU A 131 -24.99 13.94 14.32
C LEU A 131 -25.64 15.25 14.75
N GLU A 132 -26.48 15.85 13.89
CA GLU A 132 -27.27 17.04 14.23
C GLU A 132 -28.25 16.75 15.39
N ASP A 133 -28.97 15.63 15.33
CA ASP A 133 -29.87 15.19 16.42
C ASP A 133 -29.10 15.02 17.75
N LEU A 134 -27.95 14.33 17.73
CA LEU A 134 -27.11 14.11 18.92
C LEU A 134 -26.60 15.42 19.54
N VAL A 135 -26.25 16.41 18.70
CA VAL A 135 -25.82 17.73 19.18
C VAL A 135 -26.98 18.49 19.79
N ASN A 136 -28.17 18.41 19.21
CA ASN A 136 -29.37 19.07 19.76
C ASN A 136 -29.76 18.45 21.11
N ASP A 137 -29.75 17.13 21.23
CA ASP A 137 -29.99 16.42 22.49
C ASP A 137 -28.97 16.82 23.57
N ALA A 138 -27.69 16.97 23.19
CA ALA A 138 -26.63 17.41 24.10
C ALA A 138 -26.83 18.86 24.57
N LYS A 139 -27.28 19.76 23.69
CA LYS A 139 -27.62 21.16 24.04
C LYS A 139 -28.78 21.20 25.02
N ASP A 140 -29.86 20.47 24.74
CA ASP A 140 -31.02 20.35 25.63
C ASP A 140 -30.63 19.79 27.01
N ALA A 141 -29.72 18.82 27.06
CA ALA A 141 -29.21 18.26 28.30
C ALA A 141 -28.33 19.27 29.07
N ALA A 142 -27.53 20.06 28.38
CA ALA A 142 -26.68 21.09 28.97
C ALA A 142 -27.50 22.26 29.54
N GLU A 143 -28.54 22.71 28.84
CA GLU A 143 -29.50 23.70 29.36
C GLU A 143 -30.18 23.23 30.65
N LYS A 144 -30.40 21.92 30.79
CA LYS A 144 -30.94 21.28 31.99
C LYS A 144 -29.88 21.01 33.07
N GLY A 145 -28.64 21.45 32.89
CA GLY A 145 -27.52 21.23 33.81
C GLY A 145 -27.04 19.78 33.90
N LYS A 146 -27.37 18.93 32.92
CA LYS A 146 -27.09 17.48 32.94
C LYS A 146 -25.84 17.08 32.15
N LEU A 147 -25.27 17.99 31.36
CA LEU A 147 -24.15 17.71 30.46
C LEU A 147 -23.25 18.94 30.28
N ALA A 148 -21.95 18.71 30.08
CA ALA A 148 -20.99 19.75 29.73
C ALA A 148 -20.68 19.72 28.22
N LEU A 149 -21.06 20.78 27.49
CA LEU A 149 -20.89 20.87 26.03
C LEU A 149 -19.42 20.92 25.58
N GLU A 150 -18.50 21.25 26.48
CA GLU A 150 -17.05 21.28 26.21
C GLU A 150 -16.49 19.94 25.73
N ARG A 151 -17.18 18.82 26.03
CA ARG A 151 -16.80 17.50 25.56
C ARG A 151 -17.33 17.16 24.16
N VAL A 152 -18.22 17.97 23.59
CA VAL A 152 -18.73 17.75 22.23
C VAL A 152 -17.72 18.33 21.23
N PRO A 153 -17.18 17.54 20.30
CA PRO A 153 -16.23 18.03 19.30
C PRO A 153 -16.84 19.13 18.42
N ALA A 154 -16.17 20.28 18.35
CA ALA A 154 -16.69 21.47 17.67
C ALA A 154 -17.02 21.24 16.18
N TRP A 155 -16.25 20.37 15.50
CA TRP A 155 -16.44 20.10 14.08
C TRP A 155 -17.77 19.40 13.77
N ILE A 156 -18.39 18.70 14.74
CA ILE A 156 -19.66 18.00 14.56
C ILE A 156 -20.81 19.01 14.41
N GLN A 157 -20.69 20.19 15.03
CA GLN A 157 -21.74 21.19 15.00
C GLN A 157 -21.96 21.72 13.57
N GLY A 158 -23.11 21.38 12.99
CA GLY A 158 -23.46 21.78 11.63
C GLY A 158 -22.65 21.05 10.55
N TRP A 159 -21.97 19.95 10.88
CA TRP A 159 -21.23 19.15 9.91
C TRP A 159 -22.15 18.70 8.77
N GLN A 160 -21.65 18.82 7.54
CA GLN A 160 -22.31 18.29 6.36
C GLN A 160 -21.35 17.37 5.61
N SER A 161 -21.89 16.27 5.11
CA SER A 161 -21.16 15.37 4.21
C SER A 161 -20.50 16.16 3.07
N PRO A 162 -19.18 16.04 2.85
CA PRO A 162 -18.48 16.64 1.72
C PRO A 162 -19.03 16.20 0.35
N TRP A 163 -19.79 15.11 0.33
CA TRP A 163 -20.43 14.53 -0.86
C TRP A 163 -21.93 14.80 -0.93
N LYS A 164 -22.48 15.64 -0.04
CA LYS A 164 -23.90 16.00 -0.04
C LYS A 164 -24.32 16.53 -1.42
N GLY A 165 -25.48 16.07 -1.89
CA GLY A 165 -26.04 16.47 -3.19
C GLY A 165 -25.45 15.76 -4.42
N ARG A 166 -24.41 14.92 -4.26
CA ARG A 166 -23.86 14.12 -5.37
C ARG A 166 -24.86 13.05 -5.82
N LYS A 167 -25.18 13.02 -7.12
CA LYS A 167 -26.10 12.04 -7.72
C LYS A 167 -25.43 10.72 -8.12
N LYS A 168 -24.11 10.76 -8.36
CA LYS A 168 -23.22 9.65 -8.71
C LYS A 168 -22.17 9.45 -7.61
N GLY A 169 -21.42 8.36 -7.65
CA GLY A 169 -20.33 8.08 -6.72
C GLY A 169 -19.51 6.85 -7.13
N GLY A 170 -18.32 6.70 -6.54
CA GLY A 170 -17.38 5.64 -6.88
C GLY A 170 -16.51 5.94 -8.10
N GLU A 171 -16.54 7.19 -8.57
CA GLU A 171 -15.74 7.71 -9.68
C GLU A 171 -14.28 7.90 -9.23
N LEU A 172 -13.33 7.67 -10.14
CA LEU A 172 -11.93 8.06 -9.94
C LEU A 172 -11.88 9.57 -9.70
N ILE A 173 -11.07 10.02 -8.73
CA ILE A 173 -10.85 11.46 -8.48
C ILE A 173 -9.47 11.86 -8.97
N SER A 174 -9.19 13.16 -9.05
CA SER A 174 -7.91 13.69 -9.56
C SER A 174 -6.68 13.11 -8.85
N LYS A 175 -6.75 12.91 -7.52
CA LYS A 175 -5.69 12.22 -6.78
C LYS A 175 -5.41 10.81 -7.34
N GLY A 176 -6.46 10.06 -7.70
CA GLY A 176 -6.33 8.75 -8.32
C GLY A 176 -5.83 8.79 -9.76
N GLU A 177 -6.16 9.84 -10.51
CA GLU A 177 -5.60 10.09 -11.84
C GLU A 177 -4.08 10.33 -11.73
N ASP A 178 -3.66 11.20 -10.81
CA ASP A 178 -2.25 11.51 -10.55
C ASP A 178 -1.47 10.27 -10.07
N GLU A 179 -2.05 9.46 -9.19
CA GLU A 179 -1.44 8.21 -8.71
C GLU A 179 -1.07 7.29 -9.87
N LEU A 180 -2.00 7.08 -10.82
CA LEU A 180 -1.79 6.18 -11.95
C LEU A 180 -0.94 6.80 -13.05
N TYR A 181 -1.12 8.09 -13.34
CA TYR A 181 -0.27 8.83 -14.27
C TYR A 181 1.19 8.76 -13.86
N ASN A 182 1.49 9.06 -12.59
CA ASN A 182 2.84 9.00 -12.07
C ASN A 182 3.38 7.57 -11.97
N LEU A 183 2.51 6.56 -11.74
CA LEU A 183 2.91 5.15 -11.84
C LEU A 183 3.37 4.81 -13.26
N GLY A 184 2.65 5.27 -14.30
CA GLY A 184 3.03 5.08 -15.69
C GLY A 184 4.40 5.67 -16.02
N ILE A 185 4.68 6.89 -15.55
CA ILE A 185 5.97 7.55 -15.71
C ILE A 185 7.10 6.73 -15.05
N ARG A 186 6.93 6.34 -13.79
CA ARG A 186 7.97 5.60 -13.05
C ARG A 186 8.24 4.23 -13.66
N ILE A 187 7.21 3.53 -14.16
CA ILE A 187 7.39 2.25 -14.86
C ILE A 187 8.19 2.44 -16.15
N ARG A 188 7.85 3.47 -16.94
CA ARG A 188 8.62 3.81 -18.15
C ARG A 188 10.08 4.08 -17.83
N GLU A 189 10.34 4.92 -16.84
CA GLU A 189 11.70 5.30 -16.43
C GLU A 189 12.50 4.11 -15.94
N ARG A 190 11.87 3.24 -15.13
CA ARG A 190 12.52 2.05 -14.59
C ARG A 190 12.82 0.99 -15.66
N PHE A 191 11.96 0.86 -16.66
CA PHE A 191 12.08 -0.17 -17.71
C PHE A 191 12.17 0.46 -19.12
N GLY A 192 13.01 1.49 -19.26
CA GLY A 192 13.13 2.28 -20.49
C GLY A 192 13.34 1.46 -21.75
N ASP A 193 14.18 0.42 -21.68
CA ASP A 193 14.47 -0.48 -22.81
C ASP A 193 13.22 -1.24 -23.28
N LEU A 194 12.38 -1.69 -22.33
CA LEU A 194 11.16 -2.43 -22.62
C LEU A 194 10.11 -1.53 -23.30
N PHE A 195 10.02 -0.29 -22.83
CA PHE A 195 9.12 0.74 -23.37
C PHE A 195 9.87 1.67 -24.32
N SER A 196 10.79 1.19 -25.15
CA SER A 196 11.49 2.03 -26.14
C SER A 196 10.74 2.16 -27.47
N GLU A 197 9.89 1.19 -27.78
CA GLU A 197 9.14 1.11 -29.05
C GLU A 197 7.93 2.05 -29.08
N GLU A 198 7.45 2.35 -30.29
CA GLU A 198 6.18 3.06 -30.49
C GLU A 198 4.99 2.24 -30.01
N TYR A 199 3.94 2.92 -29.58
CA TYR A 199 2.74 2.22 -29.14
C TYR A 199 2.06 1.45 -30.27
N HIS A 200 1.89 0.15 -30.07
CA HIS A 200 0.95 -0.69 -30.81
C HIS A 200 0.18 -1.56 -29.80
N PRO A 201 -1.14 -1.79 -29.98
CA PRO A 201 -1.93 -2.59 -29.03
C PRO A 201 -1.42 -4.03 -28.86
N ASP A 202 -0.80 -4.62 -29.89
CA ASP A 202 -0.22 -5.98 -29.81
C ASP A 202 1.15 -6.01 -29.11
N VAL A 203 1.81 -4.86 -28.95
CA VAL A 203 3.10 -4.72 -28.26
C VAL A 203 2.88 -4.33 -26.80
N PHE A 204 1.98 -3.37 -26.55
CA PHE A 204 1.60 -2.89 -25.23
C PHE A 204 0.10 -3.04 -25.03
N THR A 205 -0.32 -4.22 -24.60
CA THR A 205 -1.71 -4.53 -24.32
C THR A 205 -2.17 -3.82 -23.04
N ILE A 206 -3.21 -2.99 -23.12
CA ILE A 206 -3.83 -2.34 -21.96
C ILE A 206 -5.27 -2.83 -21.81
N LYS A 207 -5.57 -3.43 -20.66
CA LYS A 207 -6.89 -3.98 -20.32
C LYS A 207 -7.41 -3.36 -19.03
N ALA A 208 -8.72 -3.13 -18.96
CA ALA A 208 -9.40 -2.73 -17.75
C ALA A 208 -10.74 -3.44 -17.60
N THR A 209 -11.23 -3.58 -16.37
CA THR A 209 -12.63 -3.99 -16.17
C THR A 209 -13.59 -2.93 -16.73
N GLN A 210 -14.81 -3.31 -17.09
CA GLN A 210 -15.87 -2.38 -17.52
C GLN A 210 -16.38 -1.42 -16.42
N VAL A 211 -15.72 -1.38 -15.26
CA VAL A 211 -16.05 -0.42 -14.22
C VAL A 211 -15.35 0.93 -14.51
N PRO A 212 -16.08 2.06 -14.58
CA PRO A 212 -15.52 3.35 -15.03
C PRO A 212 -14.23 3.78 -14.33
N ARG A 213 -14.13 3.61 -13.00
CA ARG A 213 -12.91 3.96 -12.23
C ARG A 213 -11.68 3.15 -12.63
N ALA A 214 -11.84 1.89 -13.06
CA ALA A 214 -10.73 1.05 -13.49
C ALA A 214 -10.29 1.41 -14.91
N SER A 215 -11.24 1.64 -15.81
CA SER A 215 -10.97 2.15 -17.16
C SER A 215 -10.30 3.53 -17.13
N ALA A 216 -10.81 4.48 -16.34
CA ALA A 216 -10.19 5.80 -16.15
C ALA A 216 -8.77 5.69 -15.54
N SER A 217 -8.54 4.73 -14.64
CA SER A 217 -7.21 4.46 -14.08
C SER A 217 -6.23 3.97 -15.16
N ALA A 218 -6.68 3.08 -16.05
CA ALA A 218 -5.89 2.61 -17.18
C ALA A 218 -5.54 3.76 -18.15
N VAL A 219 -6.49 4.68 -18.38
CA VAL A 219 -6.26 5.88 -19.20
C VAL A 219 -5.23 6.80 -18.54
N ALA A 220 -5.41 7.16 -17.26
CA ALA A 220 -4.45 7.99 -16.54
C ALA A 220 -3.04 7.38 -16.56
N PHE A 221 -2.95 6.07 -16.32
CA PHE A 221 -1.70 5.34 -16.43
C PHE A 221 -1.07 5.41 -17.83
N GLY A 222 -1.85 5.13 -18.89
CA GLY A 222 -1.38 5.17 -20.27
C GLY A 222 -0.92 6.58 -20.69
N MET A 223 -1.60 7.62 -20.20
CA MET A 223 -1.19 9.02 -20.42
C MET A 223 0.19 9.30 -19.84
N GLY A 224 0.51 8.74 -18.66
CA GLY A 224 1.84 8.86 -18.05
C GLY A 224 2.89 7.99 -18.75
N LEU A 225 2.54 6.74 -19.03
CA LEU A 225 3.42 5.78 -19.71
C LEU A 225 3.87 6.27 -21.10
N PHE A 226 2.98 6.91 -21.85
CA PHE A 226 3.26 7.41 -23.20
C PHE A 226 3.35 8.94 -23.30
N ALA A 227 3.54 9.63 -22.17
CA ALA A 227 3.74 11.07 -22.15
C ALA A 227 4.90 11.47 -23.10
N GLU A 228 4.67 12.51 -23.90
CA GLU A 228 5.62 13.08 -24.87
C GLU A 228 6.02 12.16 -26.05
N ARG A 229 5.29 11.06 -26.29
CA ARG A 229 5.58 10.08 -27.35
C ARG A 229 4.61 10.09 -28.53
N GLY A 230 3.76 11.10 -28.61
CA GLY A 230 2.87 11.29 -29.76
C GLY A 230 2.94 12.70 -30.30
N ASN A 231 2.06 12.98 -31.27
CA ASN A 231 2.02 14.26 -31.98
C ASN A 231 0.71 15.02 -31.71
N LEU A 232 -0.14 14.53 -30.79
CA LEU A 232 -1.44 15.12 -30.53
C LEU A 232 -1.33 16.27 -29.50
N GLY A 233 -1.57 17.48 -29.97
CA GLY A 233 -1.65 18.69 -29.14
C GLY A 233 -0.32 19.11 -28.51
N PRO A 234 -0.32 20.22 -27.72
CA PRO A 234 0.90 20.77 -27.12
C PRO A 234 1.63 19.80 -26.18
N GLY A 235 0.89 18.91 -25.52
CA GLY A 235 1.43 17.88 -24.62
C GLY A 235 2.01 16.64 -25.33
N LYS A 236 2.05 16.63 -26.67
CA LYS A 236 2.60 15.51 -27.46
C LYS A 236 2.02 14.15 -27.05
N HIS A 237 0.69 14.11 -26.88
CA HIS A 237 0.02 12.91 -26.40
C HIS A 237 0.01 11.81 -27.46
N ARG A 238 0.17 10.56 -27.00
CA ARG A 238 -0.04 9.36 -27.82
C ARG A 238 -1.42 8.79 -27.50
N ALA A 239 -2.25 8.59 -28.51
CA ALA A 239 -3.48 7.81 -28.36
C ALA A 239 -3.15 6.32 -28.18
N PHE A 240 -3.91 5.64 -27.33
CA PHE A 240 -3.78 4.21 -27.06
C PHE A 240 -5.16 3.58 -26.83
N SER A 241 -5.25 2.27 -27.05
CA SER A 241 -6.44 1.48 -26.82
C SER A 241 -6.44 0.90 -25.41
N VAL A 242 -7.59 0.96 -24.75
CA VAL A 242 -7.91 0.22 -23.52
C VAL A 242 -9.05 -0.72 -23.83
N THR A 243 -8.82 -2.03 -23.74
CA THR A 243 -9.85 -3.03 -24.00
C THR A 243 -10.45 -3.57 -22.70
N SER A 244 -11.66 -4.10 -22.79
CA SER A 244 -12.39 -4.61 -21.63
C SER A 244 -13.26 -5.80 -22.01
N GLU A 245 -13.41 -6.75 -21.10
CA GLU A 245 -14.34 -7.87 -21.22
C GLU A 245 -15.69 -7.56 -20.56
N SER A 246 -16.74 -8.25 -21.00
CA SER A 246 -18.07 -8.10 -20.41
C SER A 246 -18.08 -8.48 -18.93
N HIS A 247 -18.82 -7.73 -18.11
CA HIS A 247 -19.07 -8.06 -16.70
C HIS A 247 -19.52 -9.51 -16.48
N ALA A 248 -20.27 -10.10 -17.42
CA ALA A 248 -20.81 -11.44 -17.29
C ALA A 248 -19.80 -12.56 -17.56
N SER A 249 -18.67 -12.26 -18.21
CA SER A 249 -17.74 -13.26 -18.73
C SER A 249 -16.26 -12.98 -18.47
N ASP A 250 -15.94 -11.88 -17.77
CA ASP A 250 -14.56 -11.50 -17.47
C ASP A 250 -13.93 -12.41 -16.38
N LEU A 251 -13.42 -13.55 -16.82
CA LEU A 251 -12.73 -14.53 -15.97
C LEU A 251 -11.34 -14.08 -15.53
N LEU A 252 -10.76 -13.04 -16.13
CA LEU A 252 -9.40 -12.59 -15.83
C LEU A 252 -9.39 -11.50 -14.76
N LEU A 253 -10.22 -10.48 -14.89
CA LEU A 253 -10.21 -9.31 -14.02
C LEU A 253 -11.44 -9.22 -13.12
N ARG A 254 -12.48 -10.01 -13.39
CA ARG A 254 -13.71 -10.09 -12.56
C ARG A 254 -14.12 -11.52 -12.20
N PHE A 255 -13.16 -12.43 -12.07
CA PHE A 255 -13.44 -13.82 -11.64
C PHE A 255 -14.31 -13.92 -10.37
N PHE A 256 -14.26 -12.92 -9.49
CA PHE A 256 -15.06 -12.85 -8.26
C PHE A 256 -16.56 -12.64 -8.49
N ASP A 257 -16.96 -12.10 -9.65
CA ASP A 257 -18.38 -11.97 -10.04
C ASP A 257 -18.89 -13.25 -10.70
N THR A 258 -18.01 -13.91 -11.46
CA THR A 258 -18.36 -15.08 -12.27
C THR A 258 -18.27 -16.39 -11.47
N CYS A 259 -17.58 -16.39 -10.33
CA CYS A 259 -17.36 -17.60 -9.52
C CYS A 259 -18.50 -17.83 -8.51
N GLU A 260 -19.36 -18.82 -8.76
CA GLU A 260 -20.54 -19.06 -7.93
C GLU A 260 -20.18 -19.61 -6.55
N THR A 261 -19.24 -20.57 -6.48
CA THR A 261 -18.73 -21.11 -5.21
C THR A 261 -18.16 -19.99 -4.31
N TYR A 262 -17.44 -19.02 -4.87
CA TYR A 262 -16.93 -17.87 -4.11
C TYR A 262 -18.06 -16.96 -3.60
N LYS A 263 -19.05 -16.65 -4.44
CA LYS A 263 -20.21 -15.82 -4.03
C LYS A 263 -20.98 -16.46 -2.88
N GLN A 264 -21.21 -17.78 -2.94
CA GLN A 264 -21.84 -18.53 -1.87
C GLN A 264 -20.98 -18.56 -0.60
N TYR A 265 -19.68 -18.81 -0.74
CA TYR A 265 -18.75 -18.77 0.39
C TYR A 265 -18.77 -17.40 1.08
N ARG A 266 -18.63 -16.31 0.32
CA ARG A 266 -18.63 -14.95 0.87
C ARG A 266 -19.91 -14.69 1.66
N LYS A 267 -21.08 -14.99 1.06
CA LYS A 267 -22.37 -14.82 1.71
C LYS A 267 -22.47 -15.60 3.03
N ASN A 268 -21.96 -16.82 3.07
CA ASN A 268 -21.98 -17.67 4.27
C ASN A 268 -20.96 -17.22 5.33
N GLN A 269 -19.85 -16.62 4.92
CA GLN A 269 -18.76 -16.20 5.80
C GLN A 269 -18.94 -14.79 6.38
N GLU A 270 -19.65 -13.90 5.68
CA GLU A 270 -19.94 -12.52 6.11
C GLU A 270 -20.47 -12.42 7.55
N PRO A 271 -21.46 -13.23 7.99
CA PRO A 271 -21.93 -13.19 9.39
C PRO A 271 -20.84 -13.50 10.42
N THR A 272 -19.93 -14.42 10.10
CA THR A 272 -18.79 -14.76 10.96
C THR A 272 -17.83 -13.59 11.09
N VAL A 273 -17.55 -12.90 9.98
CA VAL A 273 -16.72 -11.68 9.97
C VAL A 273 -17.37 -10.61 10.85
N LEU A 274 -18.66 -10.34 10.67
CA LEU A 274 -19.39 -9.36 11.49
C LEU A 274 -19.32 -9.70 12.98
N LYS A 275 -19.51 -10.98 13.35
CA LYS A 275 -19.40 -11.45 14.74
C LYS A 275 -18.03 -11.20 15.36
N LEU A 276 -16.95 -11.24 14.56
CA LEU A 276 -15.59 -10.96 15.04
C LEU A 276 -15.31 -9.45 15.17
N LYS A 277 -15.92 -8.62 14.31
CA LYS A 277 -15.77 -7.15 14.35
C LYS A 277 -16.60 -6.52 15.48
N GLN A 278 -17.78 -7.06 15.75
CA GLN A 278 -18.78 -6.48 16.66
C GLN A 278 -18.22 -6.14 18.05
N PRO A 279 -17.49 -7.02 18.77
CA PRO A 279 -16.99 -6.69 20.11
C PRO A 279 -16.03 -5.50 20.13
N ILE A 280 -15.26 -5.30 19.05
CA ILE A 280 -14.37 -4.15 18.92
C ILE A 280 -15.17 -2.87 18.72
N LEU A 281 -16.16 -2.90 17.85
CA LEU A 281 -17.01 -1.74 17.59
C LEU A 281 -17.84 -1.37 18.83
N ASP A 282 -18.34 -2.34 19.59
CA ASP A 282 -19.08 -2.08 20.83
C ASP A 282 -18.19 -1.47 21.92
N GLN A 283 -16.96 -1.99 22.06
CA GLN A 283 -15.96 -1.43 22.96
C GLN A 283 -15.64 0.03 22.60
N ILE A 284 -15.38 0.30 21.32
CA ILE A 284 -15.04 1.64 20.83
C ILE A 284 -16.24 2.58 20.96
N SER A 285 -17.44 2.14 20.59
CA SER A 285 -18.67 2.93 20.75
C SER A 285 -18.86 3.35 22.21
N SER A 286 -18.70 2.42 23.16
CA SER A 286 -18.80 2.71 24.60
C SER A 286 -17.75 3.74 25.06
N ALA A 287 -16.53 3.65 24.52
CA ALA A 287 -15.47 4.61 24.79
C ALA A 287 -15.79 6.00 24.21
N LEU A 288 -16.33 6.08 22.99
CA LEU A 288 -16.77 7.33 22.36
C LEU A 288 -17.90 8.00 23.16
N VAL A 289 -18.91 7.23 23.58
CA VAL A 289 -20.01 7.73 24.42
C VAL A 289 -19.46 8.33 25.71
N SER A 290 -18.56 7.61 26.38
CA SER A 290 -17.96 8.08 27.64
C SER A 290 -17.11 9.33 27.46
N ARG A 291 -16.37 9.42 26.35
CA ARG A 291 -15.43 10.51 26.04
C ARG A 291 -16.15 11.80 25.66
N TYR A 292 -17.12 11.70 24.75
CA TYR A 292 -17.79 12.84 24.13
C TYR A 292 -19.18 13.16 24.69
N GLN A 293 -19.71 12.28 25.56
CA GLN A 293 -21.06 12.39 26.14
C GLN A 293 -22.19 12.46 25.10
N LEU A 294 -21.93 11.99 23.88
CA LEU A 294 -22.94 11.80 22.84
C LEU A 294 -23.37 10.33 22.84
N ASN A 295 -24.67 10.08 22.67
CA ASN A 295 -25.23 8.72 22.68
C ASN A 295 -24.95 7.96 21.36
N PHE A 296 -23.67 7.83 21.00
CA PHE A 296 -23.23 7.10 19.82
C PHE A 296 -23.60 5.62 19.89
N THR A 297 -24.16 5.12 18.80
CA THR A 297 -24.39 3.70 18.57
C THR A 297 -23.18 3.03 17.93
N THR A 298 -23.15 1.69 17.96
CA THR A 298 -22.13 0.92 17.25
C THR A 298 -22.09 1.24 15.74
N GLN A 299 -23.26 1.54 15.14
CA GLN A 299 -23.33 1.95 13.74
C GLN A 299 -22.70 3.34 13.52
N ASP A 300 -22.81 4.25 14.48
CA ASP A 300 -22.16 5.57 14.40
C ASP A 300 -20.65 5.42 14.48
N ALA A 301 -20.13 4.60 15.40
CA ALA A 301 -18.71 4.31 15.48
C ALA A 301 -18.16 3.76 14.15
N ALA A 302 -18.89 2.83 13.51
CA ALA A 302 -18.52 2.30 12.20
C ALA A 302 -18.59 3.37 11.08
N SER A 303 -19.61 4.23 11.11
CA SER A 303 -19.81 5.30 10.11
C SER A 303 -18.78 6.42 10.26
N LEU A 304 -18.41 6.77 11.50
CA LEU A 304 -17.34 7.72 11.84
C LEU A 304 -15.97 7.17 11.47
N TRP A 305 -15.73 5.87 11.67
CA TRP A 305 -14.51 5.22 11.16
C TRP A 305 -14.44 5.26 9.63
N PHE A 306 -15.57 4.99 8.96
CA PHE A 306 -15.65 5.13 7.52
C PHE A 306 -15.36 6.56 7.05
N LEU A 307 -15.98 7.56 7.71
CA LEU A 307 -15.75 8.98 7.43
C LEU A 307 -14.28 9.36 7.62
N CYS A 308 -13.66 8.98 8.75
CA CYS A 308 -12.24 9.20 9.02
C CYS A 308 -11.36 8.72 7.85
N LYS A 309 -11.59 7.49 7.36
CA LYS A 309 -10.82 6.97 6.21
C LYS A 309 -11.00 7.81 4.94
N GLN A 310 -12.19 8.35 4.70
CA GLN A 310 -12.42 9.22 3.53
C GLN A 310 -11.78 10.59 3.72
N GLU A 311 -11.96 11.22 4.89
CA GLU A 311 -11.35 12.52 5.24
C GLU A 311 -9.83 12.46 5.14
N ALA A 312 -9.21 11.48 5.78
CA ALA A 312 -7.75 11.36 5.82
C ALA A 312 -7.14 11.04 4.45
N SER A 313 -7.77 10.16 3.66
CA SER A 313 -7.18 9.70 2.38
C SER A 313 -7.54 10.60 1.19
N LEU A 314 -8.74 11.17 1.16
CA LEU A 314 -9.22 11.96 0.01
C LEU A 314 -9.13 13.47 0.23
N LEU A 315 -9.26 13.93 1.48
CA LEU A 315 -9.36 15.36 1.82
C LEU A 315 -8.17 15.87 2.64
N GLU A 316 -7.25 14.97 3.05
CA GLU A 316 -6.12 15.28 3.96
C GLU A 316 -6.57 15.88 5.30
N VAL A 317 -7.78 15.52 5.76
CA VAL A 317 -8.33 15.95 7.05
C VAL A 317 -8.15 14.82 8.06
N THR A 318 -7.41 15.06 9.15
CA THR A 318 -7.06 14.04 10.17
C THR A 318 -7.52 14.40 11.58
N ASP A 319 -8.07 15.59 11.80
CA ASP A 319 -8.44 16.14 13.10
C ASP A 319 -9.96 16.17 13.36
N GLN A 320 -10.78 15.74 12.39
CA GLN A 320 -12.24 15.62 12.51
C GLN A 320 -12.66 14.22 12.96
N ALA A 321 -13.25 13.39 12.09
CA ALA A 321 -13.73 12.07 12.48
C ALA A 321 -12.59 11.17 12.98
N CYS A 322 -11.40 11.30 12.39
CA CYS A 322 -10.21 10.59 12.87
C CYS A 322 -9.79 11.02 14.28
N GLY A 323 -9.92 12.31 14.60
CA GLY A 323 -9.61 12.85 15.92
C GLY A 323 -10.50 12.32 17.05
N LEU A 324 -11.60 11.63 16.72
CA LEU A 324 -12.45 10.98 17.71
C LEU A 324 -11.79 9.77 18.39
N PHE A 325 -10.90 9.09 17.66
CA PHE A 325 -10.32 7.81 18.04
C PHE A 325 -8.91 7.97 18.57
N THR A 326 -8.54 7.18 19.59
CA THR A 326 -7.15 7.08 20.04
C THR A 326 -6.31 6.24 19.06
N PRO A 327 -4.97 6.37 19.04
CA PRO A 327 -4.10 5.52 18.22
C PRO A 327 -4.34 4.01 18.35
N SER A 328 -4.62 3.53 19.57
CA SER A 328 -4.94 2.12 19.82
C SER A 328 -6.31 1.74 19.25
N GLU A 329 -7.30 2.63 19.32
CA GLU A 329 -8.63 2.41 18.74
C GLU A 329 -8.56 2.36 17.21
N VAL A 330 -7.80 3.28 16.58
CA VAL A 330 -7.53 3.27 15.14
C VAL A 330 -6.85 1.96 14.72
N SER A 331 -5.84 1.51 15.47
CA SER A 331 -5.16 0.24 15.18
C SER A 331 -6.12 -0.96 15.23
N LEU A 332 -7.04 -0.97 16.19
CA LEU A 332 -8.08 -2.00 16.30
C LEU A 332 -9.08 -1.91 15.14
N LEU A 333 -9.53 -0.72 14.76
CA LEU A 333 -10.44 -0.50 13.64
C LEU A 333 -9.80 -0.90 12.30
N GLU A 334 -8.55 -0.53 12.06
CA GLU A 334 -7.76 -1.00 10.90
C GLU A 334 -7.72 -2.53 10.86
N TRP A 335 -7.43 -3.17 12.01
CA TRP A 335 -7.41 -4.62 12.11
C TRP A 335 -8.78 -5.25 11.78
N THR A 336 -9.90 -4.64 12.17
CA THR A 336 -11.23 -5.17 11.81
C THR A 336 -11.50 -5.12 10.30
N ASP A 337 -10.94 -4.16 9.58
CA ASP A 337 -11.02 -4.09 8.11
C ASP A 337 -10.05 -5.09 7.45
N ASP A 338 -8.84 -5.21 8.00
CA ASP A 338 -7.83 -6.14 7.50
C ASP A 338 -8.23 -7.59 7.68
N LEU A 339 -8.90 -7.91 8.80
CA LEU A 339 -9.50 -9.21 9.08
C LEU A 339 -10.57 -9.57 8.04
N GLU A 340 -11.46 -8.62 7.70
CA GLU A 340 -12.48 -8.81 6.68
C GLU A 340 -11.85 -9.10 5.31
N VAL A 341 -10.83 -8.33 4.92
CA VAL A 341 -10.09 -8.54 3.66
C VAL A 341 -9.39 -9.90 3.66
N PHE A 342 -8.74 -10.28 4.76
CA PHE A 342 -8.09 -11.59 4.91
C PHE A 342 -9.07 -12.73 4.70
N MET A 343 -10.21 -12.68 5.41
CA MET A 343 -11.20 -13.76 5.42
C MET A 343 -11.95 -13.88 4.09
N LEU A 344 -12.35 -12.76 3.47
CA LEU A 344 -13.25 -12.77 2.31
C LEU A 344 -12.54 -12.64 0.95
N LYS A 345 -11.26 -12.28 0.92
CA LYS A 345 -10.52 -12.00 -0.32
C LYS A 345 -9.08 -12.54 -0.31
N GLY A 346 -8.48 -12.68 0.87
CA GLY A 346 -7.11 -13.15 1.05
C GLY A 346 -7.02 -14.62 1.46
N TYR A 347 -6.01 -14.92 2.29
CA TYR A 347 -5.65 -16.27 2.70
C TYR A 347 -6.61 -16.98 3.67
N GLY A 348 -7.74 -16.37 4.03
CA GLY A 348 -8.71 -17.01 4.92
C GLY A 348 -9.34 -18.29 4.36
N LYS A 349 -9.45 -18.44 3.03
CA LYS A 349 -9.85 -19.70 2.38
C LYS A 349 -9.33 -19.79 0.95
N SER A 350 -9.00 -21.00 0.50
CA SER A 350 -8.41 -21.25 -0.81
C SER A 350 -9.24 -20.76 -2.01
N VAL A 351 -10.57 -20.83 -1.91
CA VAL A 351 -11.49 -20.33 -2.96
C VAL A 351 -11.28 -18.85 -3.26
N ASN A 352 -10.88 -18.04 -2.26
CA ASN A 352 -10.69 -16.60 -2.40
C ASN A 352 -9.64 -16.25 -3.46
N TYR A 353 -8.58 -17.06 -3.57
CA TYR A 353 -7.49 -16.79 -4.49
C TYR A 353 -7.47 -17.74 -5.68
N ARG A 354 -7.94 -18.98 -5.56
CA ARG A 354 -7.99 -19.93 -6.68
C ARG A 354 -8.98 -19.57 -7.77
N MET A 355 -10.01 -18.79 -7.46
CA MET A 355 -10.86 -18.23 -8.51
C MET A 355 -10.07 -17.36 -9.51
N GLY A 356 -8.91 -16.82 -9.11
CA GLY A 356 -7.99 -16.06 -9.96
C GLY A 356 -7.03 -16.89 -10.81
N LEU A 357 -7.19 -18.23 -10.85
CA LEU A 357 -6.34 -19.11 -11.67
C LEU A 357 -6.27 -18.73 -13.17
N PRO A 358 -7.37 -18.32 -13.83
CA PRO A 358 -7.29 -17.85 -15.22
C PRO A 358 -6.32 -16.67 -15.40
N LEU A 359 -6.29 -15.72 -14.45
CA LEU A 359 -5.37 -14.58 -14.49
C LEU A 359 -3.92 -15.02 -14.32
N LEU A 360 -3.65 -15.94 -13.37
CA LEU A 360 -2.30 -16.47 -13.18
C LEU A 360 -1.78 -17.18 -14.42
N ARG A 361 -2.62 -17.99 -15.08
CA ARG A 361 -2.27 -18.65 -16.36
C ARG A 361 -2.00 -17.62 -17.44
N ASP A 362 -2.88 -16.64 -17.64
CA ASP A 362 -2.70 -15.58 -18.64
C ASP A 362 -1.40 -14.78 -18.44
N VAL A 363 -0.97 -14.56 -17.19
CA VAL A 363 0.32 -13.93 -16.87
C VAL A 363 1.49 -14.82 -17.26
N VAL A 364 1.48 -16.10 -16.89
CA VAL A 364 2.58 -17.04 -17.19
C VAL A 364 2.67 -17.31 -18.70
N ASP A 365 1.54 -17.53 -19.36
CA ASP A 365 1.46 -17.79 -20.80
C ASP A 365 2.01 -16.61 -21.60
N SER A 366 1.74 -15.36 -21.19
CA SER A 366 2.30 -14.17 -21.85
C SER A 366 3.84 -14.09 -21.72
N MET A 367 4.40 -14.53 -20.60
CA MET A 367 5.85 -14.61 -20.42
C MET A 367 6.46 -15.71 -21.30
N GLU A 368 5.81 -16.89 -21.38
CA GLU A 368 6.26 -17.97 -22.27
C GLU A 368 6.21 -17.55 -23.74
N GLN A 369 5.19 -16.80 -24.16
CA GLN A 369 5.12 -16.21 -25.50
C GLN A 369 6.26 -15.22 -25.77
N ALA A 370 6.63 -14.40 -24.79
CA ALA A 370 7.76 -13.49 -24.92
C ALA A 370 9.12 -14.23 -25.01
N ILE A 371 9.29 -15.33 -24.26
CA ILE A 371 10.45 -16.23 -24.39
C ILE A 371 10.50 -16.78 -25.81
N LYS A 372 9.39 -17.35 -26.29
CA LYS A 372 9.32 -17.92 -27.64
C LYS A 372 9.67 -16.89 -28.72
N ALA A 373 9.09 -15.69 -28.65
CA ALA A 373 9.39 -14.61 -29.60
C ALA A 373 10.88 -14.22 -29.59
N LYS A 374 11.52 -14.24 -28.40
CA LYS A 374 12.95 -13.95 -28.25
C LYS A 374 13.82 -15.05 -28.86
N GLU A 375 13.50 -16.31 -28.64
CA GLU A 375 14.27 -17.47 -29.12
C GLU A 375 14.13 -17.67 -30.63
N GLU A 376 12.94 -17.39 -31.16
CA GLU A 376 12.66 -17.43 -32.61
C GLU A 376 13.11 -16.15 -33.34
N HIS A 377 13.76 -15.22 -32.64
CA HIS A 377 14.26 -13.95 -33.20
C HIS A 377 13.19 -13.14 -33.93
N HIS A 378 11.98 -13.05 -33.36
CA HIS A 378 10.91 -12.22 -33.91
C HIS A 378 11.37 -10.75 -34.00
N VAL A 379 10.82 -10.04 -34.98
CA VAL A 379 11.17 -8.65 -35.24
C VAL A 379 10.65 -7.78 -34.08
N ALA A 380 11.46 -6.80 -33.67
CA ALA A 380 11.05 -5.79 -32.69
C ALA A 380 9.73 -5.12 -33.12
N GLY A 381 8.81 -4.89 -32.19
CA GLY A 381 7.49 -4.34 -32.49
C GLY A 381 6.44 -5.31 -33.03
N THR A 382 6.75 -6.62 -33.19
CA THR A 382 5.78 -7.62 -33.67
C THR A 382 5.31 -8.61 -32.61
N PHE A 383 5.69 -8.42 -31.35
CA PHE A 383 5.31 -9.29 -30.23
C PHE A 383 5.09 -8.49 -28.95
N GLU A 384 4.35 -9.08 -28.00
CA GLU A 384 3.93 -8.40 -26.78
C GLU A 384 5.10 -8.21 -25.79
N LYS A 385 5.37 -6.94 -25.46
CA LYS A 385 6.35 -6.55 -24.45
C LYS A 385 5.74 -6.23 -23.10
N ALA A 386 4.49 -5.78 -23.07
CA ALA A 386 3.81 -5.55 -21.81
C ALA A 386 2.33 -5.85 -21.88
N ARG A 387 1.81 -6.45 -20.80
CA ARG A 387 0.38 -6.67 -20.58
C ARG A 387 -0.05 -6.01 -19.28
N LEU A 388 -0.80 -4.93 -19.42
CA LEU A 388 -1.09 -3.96 -18.36
C LEU A 388 -2.59 -4.03 -18.01
N ARG A 389 -2.93 -4.48 -16.80
CA ARG A 389 -4.31 -4.80 -16.39
C ARG A 389 -4.76 -3.95 -15.20
N PHE A 390 -5.93 -3.31 -15.31
CA PHE A 390 -6.49 -2.41 -14.30
C PHE A 390 -7.84 -2.92 -13.77
N ALA A 391 -7.93 -3.14 -12.46
CA ALA A 391 -9.04 -3.83 -11.82
C ALA A 391 -9.31 -3.34 -10.39
N HIS A 392 -9.62 -4.26 -9.48
CA HIS A 392 -10.10 -3.98 -8.12
C HIS A 392 -9.26 -4.65 -7.04
N ALA A 393 -9.53 -4.33 -5.77
CA ALA A 393 -8.91 -5.04 -4.65
C ALA A 393 -9.30 -6.53 -4.68
N GLU A 394 -10.53 -6.83 -5.11
CA GLU A 394 -11.04 -8.18 -5.35
C GLU A 394 -10.31 -8.95 -6.46
N THR A 395 -9.44 -8.29 -7.22
CA THR A 395 -8.56 -8.90 -8.22
C THR A 395 -7.12 -8.98 -7.70
N VAL A 396 -6.60 -7.86 -7.21
CA VAL A 396 -5.20 -7.72 -6.78
C VAL A 396 -4.91 -8.56 -5.53
N VAL A 397 -5.81 -8.62 -4.56
CA VAL A 397 -5.61 -9.39 -3.32
C VAL A 397 -5.53 -10.89 -3.62
N PRO A 398 -6.52 -11.52 -4.29
CA PRO A 398 -6.41 -12.90 -4.76
C PRO A 398 -5.15 -13.19 -5.57
N PHE A 399 -4.77 -12.29 -6.48
CA PHE A 399 -3.56 -12.49 -7.30
C PHE A 399 -2.28 -12.43 -6.46
N SER A 400 -2.19 -11.51 -5.49
CA SER A 400 -1.07 -11.47 -4.53
C SER A 400 -0.99 -12.78 -3.74
N CYS A 401 -2.14 -13.34 -3.37
CA CYS A 401 -2.21 -14.61 -2.66
C CYS A 401 -1.70 -15.79 -3.51
N LEU A 402 -2.05 -15.84 -4.80
CA LEU A 402 -1.55 -16.83 -5.76
C LEU A 402 -0.03 -16.74 -5.99
N LEU A 403 0.57 -15.57 -5.78
CA LEU A 403 2.02 -15.39 -5.86
C LEU A 403 2.73 -15.78 -4.55
N GLY A 404 1.98 -16.05 -3.47
CA GLY A 404 2.56 -16.35 -2.16
C GLY A 404 3.11 -15.13 -1.42
N ILE A 405 2.73 -13.91 -1.82
CA ILE A 405 3.17 -12.68 -1.15
C ILE A 405 2.51 -12.58 0.24
N PHE A 406 3.25 -12.12 1.25
CA PHE A 406 2.84 -12.06 2.67
C PHE A 406 2.77 -13.40 3.39
N LEU A 407 3.31 -14.47 2.80
CA LEU A 407 3.52 -15.75 3.48
C LEU A 407 4.93 -15.83 4.06
N GLU A 408 5.02 -16.48 5.22
CA GLU A 408 6.28 -16.95 5.77
C GLU A 408 6.62 -18.36 5.24
N GLY A 409 7.89 -18.76 5.31
CA GLY A 409 8.37 -20.01 4.70
C GLY A 409 7.60 -21.27 5.15
N ALA A 410 7.19 -21.36 6.42
CA ALA A 410 6.38 -22.45 6.94
C ALA A 410 4.93 -22.45 6.40
N GLU A 411 4.41 -21.29 6.04
CA GLU A 411 3.04 -21.13 5.54
C GLU A 411 2.91 -21.52 4.06
N LEU A 412 4.01 -21.51 3.29
CA LEU A 412 4.02 -21.99 1.92
C LEU A 412 3.58 -23.46 1.83
N ALA A 413 3.93 -24.29 2.81
CA ALA A 413 3.48 -25.68 2.88
C ALA A 413 1.95 -25.76 3.08
N ARG A 414 1.37 -24.88 3.91
CA ARG A 414 -0.09 -24.81 4.13
C ARG A 414 -0.83 -24.42 2.85
N LEU A 415 -0.26 -23.50 2.05
CA LEU A 415 -0.82 -23.11 0.75
C LEU A 415 -0.83 -24.28 -0.24
N LYS A 416 0.23 -25.10 -0.26
CA LYS A 416 0.28 -26.33 -1.08
C LYS A 416 -0.77 -27.37 -0.66
N HIS A 417 -1.09 -27.43 0.64
CA HIS A 417 -2.07 -28.36 1.20
C HIS A 417 -3.48 -27.77 1.40
N GLU A 418 -3.74 -26.59 0.83
CA GLU A 418 -5.07 -25.94 0.80
C GLU A 418 -5.65 -25.62 2.19
N GLN A 419 -4.79 -25.54 3.20
CA GLN A 419 -5.22 -25.27 4.56
C GLN A 419 -5.47 -23.77 4.74
N ALA A 420 -6.56 -23.42 5.42
CA ALA A 420 -6.80 -22.04 5.83
C ALA A 420 -5.65 -21.56 6.72
N LEU A 421 -5.21 -20.33 6.51
CA LEU A 421 -4.23 -19.69 7.39
C LEU A 421 -4.91 -19.13 8.63
N GLU A 422 -4.12 -18.96 9.68
CA GLU A 422 -4.59 -18.36 10.92
C GLU A 422 -4.95 -16.88 10.72
N LEU A 423 -5.92 -16.41 11.50
CA LEU A 423 -6.33 -15.02 11.43
C LEU A 423 -5.15 -14.11 11.82
N PRO A 424 -5.00 -12.94 11.17
CA PRO A 424 -3.94 -12.01 11.51
C PRO A 424 -4.01 -11.63 13.00
N PRO A 425 -2.88 -11.63 13.73
CA PRO A 425 -2.86 -11.26 15.14
C PRO A 425 -3.53 -9.91 15.38
N LYS A 426 -4.36 -9.84 16.42
CA LYS A 426 -4.99 -8.59 16.88
C LYS A 426 -3.90 -7.65 17.42
N PRO A 427 -3.96 -6.33 17.23
CA PRO A 427 -3.04 -5.38 17.88
C PRO A 427 -3.08 -5.47 19.42
N PRO A 428 -1.96 -5.20 20.12
CA PRO A 428 -0.70 -4.59 19.63
C PRO A 428 0.29 -5.59 19.01
N GLN A 429 -0.06 -6.87 18.88
CA GLN A 429 0.79 -7.86 18.23
C GLN A 429 1.09 -7.45 16.77
N LYS A 430 2.34 -7.63 16.36
CA LYS A 430 2.75 -7.39 14.96
C LYS A 430 2.06 -8.38 14.03
N ARG A 431 1.77 -7.92 12.81
CA ARG A 431 1.08 -8.71 11.77
C ARG A 431 1.60 -8.30 10.39
N ASN A 432 1.84 -9.29 9.53
CA ASN A 432 2.32 -9.05 8.16
C ASN A 432 1.16 -8.64 7.24
N TRP A 433 -0.02 -9.23 7.45
CA TRP A 433 -1.21 -8.89 6.68
C TRP A 433 -1.81 -7.57 7.14
N ARG A 434 -1.52 -6.48 6.41
CA ARG A 434 -2.11 -5.15 6.59
C ARG A 434 -2.72 -4.65 5.28
N GLY A 435 -4.00 -4.30 5.25
CA GLY A 435 -4.70 -3.89 4.03
C GLY A 435 -4.13 -2.61 3.40
N SER A 436 -3.50 -1.77 4.22
CA SER A 436 -2.75 -0.56 3.83
C SER A 436 -1.50 -0.88 3.00
N VAL A 437 -0.94 -2.08 3.15
CA VAL A 437 0.19 -2.59 2.36
C VAL A 437 -0.32 -3.51 1.24
N VAL A 438 -1.22 -4.44 1.57
CA VAL A 438 -1.69 -5.51 0.66
C VAL A 438 -2.41 -4.96 -0.57
N ALA A 439 -3.28 -3.96 -0.40
CA ALA A 439 -4.02 -3.36 -1.50
C ALA A 439 -4.48 -1.94 -1.16
N PRO A 440 -3.57 -0.95 -1.03
CA PRO A 440 -3.91 0.47 -1.02
C PRO A 440 -4.58 0.88 -2.34
N PHE A 441 -5.07 2.11 -2.46
CA PHE A 441 -5.43 2.65 -3.78
C PHE A 441 -4.23 2.57 -4.73
N ALA A 442 -4.47 2.31 -6.02
CA ALA A 442 -3.43 2.03 -7.02
C ALA A 442 -2.43 0.89 -6.68
N GLY A 443 -2.71 0.11 -5.63
CA GLY A 443 -1.90 -1.05 -5.26
C GLY A 443 -1.76 -2.03 -6.42
N ASN A 444 -0.58 -2.59 -6.62
CA ASN A 444 -0.25 -3.33 -7.82
C ASN A 444 0.73 -4.48 -7.59
N ASN A 445 0.63 -5.49 -8.45
CA ASN A 445 1.66 -6.51 -8.62
C ASN A 445 2.23 -6.39 -10.03
N MET A 446 3.56 -6.39 -10.12
CA MET A 446 4.27 -6.37 -11.38
C MET A 446 5.23 -7.55 -11.45
N LEU A 447 5.22 -8.25 -12.57
CA LEU A 447 6.11 -9.37 -12.81
C LEU A 447 6.91 -9.07 -14.07
N VAL A 448 8.22 -8.95 -13.91
CA VAL A 448 9.14 -8.58 -14.98
C VAL A 448 9.98 -9.80 -15.34
N LEU A 449 9.88 -10.21 -16.60
CA LEU A 449 10.65 -11.31 -17.16
C LEU A 449 11.95 -10.74 -17.76
N TYR A 450 13.08 -11.31 -17.36
CA TYR A 450 14.41 -10.96 -17.81
C TYR A 450 15.03 -12.10 -18.61
N ASN A 451 15.76 -11.74 -19.67
CA ASN A 451 16.70 -12.60 -20.37
C ASN A 451 18.12 -12.34 -19.87
N CYS A 452 18.78 -13.37 -19.35
CA CYS A 452 20.09 -13.36 -18.69
C CYS A 452 21.03 -14.38 -19.36
N PRO A 453 21.57 -14.09 -20.57
CA PRO A 453 22.34 -15.06 -21.35
C PRO A 453 23.65 -15.50 -20.68
N THR A 454 24.18 -14.71 -19.75
CA THR A 454 25.46 -14.94 -19.06
C THR A 454 25.33 -15.80 -17.79
N LYS A 455 24.10 -16.07 -17.31
CA LYS A 455 23.89 -16.93 -16.14
C LYS A 455 23.89 -18.40 -16.55
N GLN A 456 24.75 -19.18 -15.91
CA GLN A 456 24.91 -20.61 -16.21
C GLN A 456 23.70 -21.46 -15.76
N THR A 457 22.93 -21.02 -14.77
CA THR A 457 21.86 -21.82 -14.16
C THR A 457 20.50 -21.70 -14.85
N SER A 458 20.21 -20.58 -15.52
CA SER A 458 19.02 -20.41 -16.36
C SER A 458 19.20 -19.21 -17.29
N LYS A 459 18.49 -19.21 -18.43
CA LYS A 459 18.45 -18.07 -19.35
C LYS A 459 17.40 -17.03 -18.95
N TYR A 460 16.34 -17.43 -18.24
CA TYR A 460 15.20 -16.55 -17.96
C TYR A 460 14.92 -16.47 -16.46
N TYR A 461 14.71 -15.25 -15.98
CA TYR A 461 14.42 -14.95 -14.59
C TYR A 461 13.20 -14.05 -14.49
N VAL A 462 12.45 -14.19 -13.41
CA VAL A 462 11.33 -13.31 -13.08
C VAL A 462 11.65 -12.54 -11.80
N GLN A 463 11.36 -11.24 -11.82
CA GLN A 463 11.29 -10.42 -10.62
C GLN A 463 9.82 -10.09 -10.35
N VAL A 464 9.35 -10.39 -9.14
CA VAL A 464 8.01 -9.99 -8.69
C VAL A 464 8.14 -8.78 -7.79
N MET A 465 7.25 -7.83 -8.03
CA MET A 465 7.22 -6.56 -7.34
C MET A 465 5.82 -6.30 -6.82
N HIS A 466 5.71 -5.93 -5.56
CA HIS A 466 4.48 -5.50 -4.95
C HIS A 466 4.56 -4.01 -4.65
N ASN A 467 3.60 -3.23 -5.15
CA ASN A 467 3.59 -1.77 -5.04
C ASN A 467 4.91 -1.10 -5.46
N GLU A 468 5.47 -1.52 -6.60
CA GLU A 468 6.77 -1.07 -7.14
C GLU A 468 8.04 -1.47 -6.33
N VAL A 469 7.90 -2.26 -5.26
CA VAL A 469 9.01 -2.77 -4.46
C VAL A 469 9.25 -4.25 -4.80
N PRO A 470 10.45 -4.69 -5.18
CA PRO A 470 10.76 -6.11 -5.33
C PRO A 470 10.50 -6.87 -4.03
N VAL A 471 9.79 -7.99 -4.11
CA VAL A 471 9.41 -8.77 -2.93
C VAL A 471 10.03 -10.16 -2.94
N PRO A 472 10.58 -10.63 -1.79
CA PRO A 472 11.05 -11.99 -1.68
C PRO A 472 9.87 -12.96 -1.77
N LEU A 473 10.04 -14.03 -2.54
CA LEU A 473 9.01 -15.06 -2.68
C LEU A 473 9.43 -16.32 -1.92
N PRO A 474 8.60 -16.84 -1.00
CA PRO A 474 8.89 -18.10 -0.32
C PRO A 474 9.12 -19.27 -1.28
N GLY A 475 8.41 -19.30 -2.42
CA GLY A 475 8.60 -20.32 -3.46
C GLY A 475 9.93 -20.18 -4.24
N CYS A 476 10.67 -19.10 -4.03
CA CYS A 476 11.96 -18.81 -4.63
C CYS A 476 13.08 -18.75 -3.57
N ASP A 477 12.94 -19.52 -2.49
CA ASP A 477 13.87 -19.55 -1.35
C ASP A 477 14.15 -18.17 -0.74
N GLY A 478 13.15 -17.30 -0.75
CA GLY A 478 13.25 -15.93 -0.24
C GLY A 478 13.96 -14.95 -1.19
N SER A 479 14.29 -15.37 -2.42
CA SER A 479 14.78 -14.45 -3.44
C SER A 479 13.63 -13.64 -4.07
N ASP A 480 13.89 -12.37 -4.39
CA ASP A 480 13.03 -11.53 -5.23
C ASP A 480 13.34 -11.69 -6.74
N PHE A 481 14.40 -12.43 -7.08
CA PHE A 481 14.83 -12.70 -8.45
C PHE A 481 15.13 -14.19 -8.65
N CYS A 482 14.18 -14.93 -9.21
CA CYS A 482 14.28 -16.39 -9.39
C CYS A 482 14.17 -16.82 -10.84
N SER A 483 14.72 -17.99 -11.17
CA SER A 483 14.59 -18.52 -12.53
C SER A 483 13.12 -18.75 -12.84
N PHE A 484 12.74 -18.50 -14.10
CA PHE A 484 11.35 -18.61 -14.51
C PHE A 484 10.80 -20.04 -14.32
N GLU A 485 11.64 -21.06 -14.49
CA GLU A 485 11.27 -22.46 -14.23
C GLU A 485 11.01 -22.73 -12.75
N VAL A 486 11.84 -22.22 -11.83
CA VAL A 486 11.60 -22.38 -10.39
C VAL A 486 10.31 -21.66 -9.98
N PHE A 487 10.07 -20.45 -10.52
CA PHE A 487 8.81 -19.73 -10.31
C PHE A 487 7.60 -20.57 -10.75
N LYS A 488 7.63 -21.13 -11.96
CA LYS A 488 6.56 -22.02 -12.44
C LYS A 488 6.39 -23.25 -11.54
N GLU A 489 7.48 -23.94 -11.23
CA GLU A 489 7.43 -25.19 -10.46
C GLU A 489 6.92 -24.98 -9.03
N LYS A 490 7.38 -23.94 -8.34
CA LYS A 490 7.16 -23.76 -6.91
C LYS A 490 5.99 -22.85 -6.55
N ILE A 491 5.58 -21.95 -7.45
CA ILE A 491 4.51 -20.97 -7.21
C ILE A 491 3.30 -21.27 -8.09
N VAL A 492 3.50 -21.47 -9.40
CA VAL A 492 2.38 -21.63 -10.35
C VAL A 492 1.78 -23.03 -10.29
N ASN A 493 2.60 -24.06 -10.53
CA ASN A 493 2.18 -25.45 -10.68
C ASN A 493 1.38 -26.02 -9.48
N PRO A 494 1.69 -25.67 -8.21
CA PRO A 494 0.90 -26.12 -7.07
C PRO A 494 -0.58 -25.69 -7.16
N HIS A 495 -0.87 -24.58 -7.85
CA HIS A 495 -2.24 -24.13 -8.07
C HIS A 495 -2.91 -24.79 -9.28
N LEU A 496 -2.13 -25.24 -10.27
CA LEU A 496 -2.64 -25.80 -11.53
C LEU A 496 -3.21 -27.22 -11.41
N GLN A 497 -3.13 -27.84 -10.23
CA GLN A 497 -3.91 -29.05 -9.91
C GLN A 497 -5.43 -28.81 -10.01
N HIS A 498 -5.85 -27.54 -9.97
CA HIS A 498 -7.23 -27.09 -10.10
C HIS A 498 -7.44 -26.31 -11.40
N ASN A 499 -8.69 -26.23 -11.84
CA ASN A 499 -9.10 -25.31 -12.90
C ASN A 499 -10.26 -24.44 -12.42
N TYR A 500 -10.54 -23.36 -13.16
CA TYR A 500 -11.58 -22.41 -12.78
C TYR A 500 -12.95 -23.08 -12.57
N ASN A 501 -13.34 -23.98 -13.48
CA ASN A 501 -14.63 -24.66 -13.40
C ASN A 501 -14.71 -25.59 -12.17
N SER A 502 -13.63 -26.29 -11.82
CA SER A 502 -13.61 -27.14 -10.62
C SER A 502 -13.71 -26.31 -9.33
N VAL A 503 -13.12 -25.11 -9.31
CA VAL A 503 -13.16 -24.19 -8.15
C VAL A 503 -14.52 -23.49 -8.03
N CYS A 504 -15.11 -23.09 -9.16
CA CYS A 504 -16.23 -22.15 -9.19
C CYS A 504 -17.60 -22.77 -9.49
N SER A 505 -17.64 -24.06 -9.84
CA SER A 505 -18.88 -24.84 -10.01
C SER A 505 -19.07 -25.88 -8.89
N ALA A 506 -18.18 -25.92 -7.89
CA ALA A 506 -18.31 -26.83 -6.77
C ALA A 506 -19.50 -26.43 -5.87
N LYS A 507 -20.36 -27.40 -5.56
CA LYS A 507 -21.34 -27.24 -4.47
C LYS A 507 -20.55 -27.26 -3.16
N LEU A 508 -20.69 -26.21 -2.35
CA LEU A 508 -20.13 -26.21 -1.01
C LEU A 508 -20.85 -27.28 -0.18
N GLU A 509 -20.10 -28.13 0.51
CA GLU A 509 -20.69 -29.04 1.51
C GLU A 509 -21.43 -28.19 2.55
N GLU A 510 -22.73 -28.44 2.71
CA GLU A 510 -23.51 -27.81 3.78
C GLU A 510 -22.97 -28.31 5.13
N PRO A 511 -22.82 -27.44 6.15
CA PRO A 511 -22.54 -27.90 7.49
C PRO A 511 -23.67 -28.83 7.94
N GLU A 512 -23.31 -30.03 8.42
CA GLU A 512 -24.22 -31.11 8.82
C GLU A 512 -25.49 -30.57 9.50
N THR A 513 -26.61 -30.76 8.83
CA THR A 513 -27.92 -30.38 9.36
C THR A 513 -28.21 -31.22 10.60
N LEU A 514 -28.25 -30.58 11.77
CA LEU A 514 -28.88 -31.11 12.97
C LEU A 514 -30.26 -31.69 12.61
N SER A 515 -30.48 -32.94 13.03
CA SER A 515 -31.61 -33.79 12.63
C SER A 515 -32.97 -33.14 12.89
N PHE A 516 -33.97 -33.58 12.11
CA PHE A 516 -35.35 -33.10 12.10
C PHE A 516 -36.02 -33.05 13.48
N SER A 517 -35.61 -33.90 14.43
CA SER A 517 -36.12 -33.91 15.80
C SER A 517 -35.71 -32.67 16.61
N SER A 518 -34.57 -32.05 16.29
CA SER A 518 -34.11 -30.81 16.94
C SER A 518 -34.86 -29.56 16.44
N LYS A 519 -35.46 -29.62 15.25
CA LYS A 519 -36.22 -28.50 14.65
C LYS A 519 -37.59 -28.32 15.31
N LEU A 520 -38.27 -29.39 15.71
CA LEU A 520 -39.55 -29.28 16.42
C LEU A 520 -39.39 -28.71 17.84
N SER A 521 -38.31 -29.08 18.55
CA SER A 521 -38.00 -28.56 19.89
C SER A 521 -37.76 -27.04 19.89
N LYS A 522 -37.09 -26.51 18.86
CA LYS A 522 -36.87 -25.06 18.70
C LYS A 522 -38.09 -24.28 18.21
N LEU A 523 -39.03 -24.93 17.52
CA LEU A 523 -40.25 -24.28 17.05
C LEU A 523 -41.15 -23.89 18.25
N PHE A 524 -41.26 -24.76 19.26
CA PHE A 524 -42.05 -24.49 20.46
C PHE A 524 -41.42 -23.48 21.42
N SER A 525 -40.09 -23.31 21.43
CA SER A 525 -39.44 -22.26 22.23
C SER A 525 -39.42 -20.89 21.54
N SER A 526 -39.52 -20.84 20.20
CA SER A 526 -39.53 -19.57 19.43
C SER A 526 -40.88 -18.84 19.43
N LEU A 527 -41.98 -19.53 19.74
CA LEU A 527 -43.33 -18.94 19.76
C LEU A 527 -43.59 -17.99 20.95
N PHE A 528 -42.65 -17.90 21.90
CA PHE A 528 -42.72 -16.93 23.01
C PHE A 528 -41.68 -15.79 22.92
N SER A 529 -40.93 -15.65 21.82
CA SER A 529 -39.86 -14.62 21.72
C SER A 529 -39.79 -13.87 20.37
N LEU A 530 -40.85 -13.87 19.56
CA LEU A 530 -40.93 -13.07 18.33
C LEU A 530 -41.93 -11.90 18.46
N LYS A 531 -41.48 -10.83 19.12
CA LYS A 531 -41.93 -9.44 18.88
C LYS A 531 -40.76 -8.47 19.06
N LYS A 532 -39.73 -8.64 18.22
CA LYS A 532 -38.68 -7.66 17.86
C LYS A 532 -37.74 -8.39 16.90
N TYR A 533 -37.24 -7.71 15.86
CA TYR A 533 -36.27 -8.22 14.87
C TYR A 533 -36.80 -8.76 13.53
N GLU A 534 -37.79 -8.11 12.93
CA GLU A 534 -37.96 -8.13 11.47
C GLU A 534 -37.96 -6.69 10.91
N ALA A 535 -36.77 -6.18 10.59
CA ALA A 535 -36.60 -5.00 9.73
C ALA A 535 -35.23 -4.90 9.01
N VAL A 536 -34.26 -5.80 9.27
CA VAL A 536 -32.87 -5.60 8.80
C VAL A 536 -32.42 -6.58 7.71
N LEU A 537 -33.11 -7.70 7.47
CA LEU A 537 -32.54 -8.79 6.68
C LEU A 537 -32.84 -8.80 5.17
N HIS A 538 -33.64 -7.88 4.63
CA HIS A 538 -34.04 -7.95 3.21
C HIS A 538 -33.31 -6.98 2.26
N LYS A 539 -32.16 -6.41 2.67
CA LYS A 539 -31.45 -5.40 1.85
C LYS A 539 -29.94 -5.59 1.71
N THR A 540 -29.47 -6.83 1.77
CA THR A 540 -28.08 -7.24 1.44
C THR A 540 -28.10 -8.00 0.12
N LYS A 541 -28.32 -7.27 -0.99
CA LYS A 541 -28.24 -7.84 -2.35
C LYS A 541 -27.29 -6.97 -3.16
N LEU A 542 -26.14 -7.57 -3.49
CA LEU A 542 -24.99 -7.01 -4.22
C LEU A 542 -24.25 -5.86 -3.51
N GLU A 543 -23.30 -6.24 -2.66
CA GLU A 543 -22.33 -5.35 -2.00
C GLU A 543 -20.90 -5.86 -2.25
N LEU A 544 -20.30 -5.35 -3.33
CA LEU A 544 -18.89 -4.95 -3.53
C LEU A 544 -18.67 -4.61 -5.01
#